data_AF-A0A1I5LE88-F1
#
_entry.id   AF-A0A1I5LE88-F1
#
_cell.length_a   1.000
_cell.length_b   1.000
_cell.length_c   1.000
_cell.angle_alpha   90.00
_cell.angle_beta   90.00
_cell.angle_gamma   90.00
#
_symmetry.space_group_name_H-M   'P 1'
#
loop_
_entity.id
_entity.type
_entity.pdbx_description
1 polymer ?
#
loop_
_entity_poly.entity_id
_entity_poly.type
_entity_poly.pdbx_seq_one_letter_code
_entity_poly.pdbx_strand_id
1 'polypeptide(L)' 'MNDESERKALIKKDQEFSTLPRPNYEKMTNDQIRKRTEIMEQTFKVLFSETDDEEDDNYL' A
#
# COMPACT_ATOMS: atom_id res chain seq x y z
N MET A 1 2.03 5.36 24.51
CA MET A 1 1.65 6.13 23.31
C MET A 1 0.13 6.15 23.27
N ASN A 2 -0.49 7.27 22.91
CA ASN A 2 -1.95 7.40 22.91
C ASN A 2 -2.52 6.72 21.66
N ASP A 3 -3.51 5.82 21.78
CA ASP A 3 -4.10 5.05 20.66
C ASP A 3 -4.58 5.94 19.50
N GLU A 4 -4.99 7.17 19.82
CA GLU A 4 -5.43 8.15 18.83
C GLU A 4 -4.29 8.64 17.91
N SER A 5 -3.06 8.72 18.43
CA SER A 5 -1.89 9.05 17.62
C SER A 5 -1.51 7.92 16.68
N GLU A 6 -1.64 6.67 17.13
CA GLU A 6 -1.38 5.50 16.28
C GLU A 6 -2.36 5.43 15.11
N ARG A 7 -3.65 5.57 15.39
CA ARG A 7 -4.70 5.56 14.36
C ARG A 7 -4.48 6.63 13.28
N LYS A 8 -4.11 7.84 13.69
CA LYS A 8 -3.79 8.94 12.74
C LYS A 8 -2.60 8.60 11.85
N ALA A 9 -1.56 7.97 12.40
CA ALA A 9 -0.40 7.54 11.63
C ALA A 9 -0.75 6.47 10.58
N LEU A 10 -1.58 5.48 10.97
CA LEU A 10 -2.05 4.43 10.06
C LEU A 10 -2.88 4.98 8.90
N ILE A 11 -3.82 5.88 9.19
CA ILE A 11 -4.64 6.52 8.15
C ILE A 11 -3.76 7.34 7.20
N LYS A 12 -2.80 8.11 7.74
CA LYS A 12 -1.90 8.92 6.91
C LYS A 12 -1.10 8.04 5.94
N LYS A 13 -0.60 6.89 6.40
CA LYS A 13 0.13 5.93 5.55
C LYS A 13 -0.76 5.34 4.46
N ASP A 14 -1.99 4.92 4.80
CA ASP A 14 -2.94 4.39 3.80
C ASP A 14 -3.35 5.44 2.75
N GLN A 15 -3.45 6.71 3.14
CA GLN A 15 -3.80 7.82 2.25
C GLN A 15 -2.73 8.14 1.19
N GLU A 16 -1.52 7.63 1.32
CA GLU A 16 -0.49 7.73 0.26
C GLU A 16 -0.92 6.97 -1.01
N PHE A 17 -1.80 5.98 -0.87
CA PHE A 17 -2.41 5.27 -1.98
C PHE A 17 -3.67 5.99 -2.48
N SER A 18 -3.61 6.52 -3.71
CA SER A 18 -4.77 7.13 -4.37
C SER A 18 -5.81 6.06 -4.74
N THR A 19 -6.87 5.95 -3.94
CA THR A 19 -7.97 4.99 -4.17
C THR A 19 -9.31 5.70 -4.29
N LEU A 20 -10.12 5.31 -5.28
CA LEU A 20 -11.46 5.84 -5.54
C LEU A 20 -12.50 4.70 -5.57
N PRO A 21 -13.54 4.74 -4.71
CA PRO A 21 -13.79 5.73 -3.66
C PRO A 21 -12.77 5.65 -2.51
N ARG A 22 -12.64 6.74 -1.74
CA ARG A 22 -11.76 6.75 -0.56
C ARG A 22 -12.26 5.76 0.50
N PRO A 23 -11.36 5.10 1.25
CA PRO A 23 -11.74 4.24 2.37
C PRO A 23 -12.49 5.02 3.45
N ASN A 24 -13.55 4.43 3.98
CA ASN A 24 -14.23 4.98 5.16
C ASN A 24 -13.53 4.48 6.43
N TYR A 25 -12.52 5.22 6.88
CA TYR A 25 -11.71 4.86 8.04
C TYR A 25 -12.52 4.72 9.33
N GLU A 26 -13.61 5.47 9.52
CA GLU A 26 -14.48 5.36 10.71
C GLU A 26 -15.06 3.96 10.89
N LYS A 27 -15.25 3.23 9.78
CA LYS A 27 -15.76 1.86 9.76
C LYS A 27 -14.67 0.79 9.81
N MET A 28 -13.41 1.20 9.98
CA MET A 28 -12.25 0.30 9.97
C MET A 28 -11.50 0.32 11.31
N THR A 29 -11.14 -0.86 11.79
CA THR A 29 -10.22 -1.03 12.91
C THR A 29 -8.79 -0.71 12.47
N ASN A 30 -7.89 -0.46 13.43
CA ASN A 30 -6.48 -0.21 13.13
C ASN A 30 -5.83 -1.40 12.39
N ASP A 31 -6.18 -2.63 12.75
CA ASP A 31 -5.70 -3.84 12.07
C ASP A 31 -6.15 -3.91 10.60
N GLN A 32 -7.38 -3.50 10.31
CA GLN A 32 -7.90 -3.47 8.94
C GLN A 32 -7.17 -2.41 8.10
N ILE A 33 -6.83 -1.26 8.68
CA ILE A 33 -6.04 -0.23 8.00
C ILE A 33 -4.63 -0.76 7.72
N ARG A 34 -3.95 -1.36 8.70
CA ARG A 34 -2.62 -1.98 8.50
C ARG A 34 -2.63 -3.00 7.37
N LYS A 35 -3.55 -3.96 7.42
CA LYS A 35 -3.64 -5.02 6.41
C LYS A 35 -3.93 -4.48 5.02
N ARG A 36 -4.78 -3.45 4.89
CA ARG A 36 -5.04 -2.78 3.61
C ARG A 36 -3.76 -2.14 3.06
N THR A 37 -3.05 -1.38 3.88
CA THR A 37 -1.80 -0.72 3.49
C THR A 37 -0.75 -1.75 3.04
N GLU A 38 -0.59 -2.85 3.77
CA GLU A 38 0.32 -3.95 3.39
C GLU A 38 -0.04 -4.57 2.03
N ILE A 39 -1.34 -4.82 1.77
CA ILE A 39 -1.80 -5.34 0.48
C ILE A 39 -1.46 -4.36 -0.65
N MET A 40 -1.67 -3.06 -0.45
CA MET A 40 -1.37 -2.04 -1.45
C MET A 40 0.14 -1.95 -1.73
N GLU A 41 0.98 -1.95 -0.68
CA GLU A 41 2.44 -1.97 -0.80
C GLU A 41 2.93 -3.20 -1.56
N GLN A 42 2.44 -4.40 -1.19
CA GLN A 42 2.81 -5.65 -1.84
C GLN A 42 2.33 -5.68 -3.29
N THR A 43 1.11 -5.22 -3.57
CA THR A 43 0.56 -5.19 -4.93
C THR A 43 1.37 -4.22 -5.79
N PHE A 44 1.65 -3.02 -5.30
CA PHE A 44 2.50 -2.06 -6.01
C PHE A 44 3.88 -2.65 -6.26
N LYS A 45 4.48 -3.29 -5.24
CA LYS A 45 5.75 -3.99 -5.41
C LYS A 45 5.65 -5.09 -6.45
N VAL A 46 4.63 -5.93 -6.51
CA VAL A 46 4.53 -6.99 -7.54
C VAL A 46 4.32 -6.41 -8.94
N LEU A 47 3.50 -5.35 -9.06
CA LEU A 47 3.19 -4.74 -10.35
C LEU A 47 4.35 -3.92 -10.94
N PHE A 48 5.21 -3.37 -10.08
CA PHE A 48 6.29 -2.46 -10.47
C PHE A 48 7.66 -2.88 -9.97
N SER A 49 7.80 -4.02 -9.29
CA SER A 49 9.09 -4.72 -9.20
C SER A 49 9.36 -5.13 -10.61
N GLU A 50 10.35 -4.48 -11.21
CA GLU A 50 10.95 -4.91 -12.45
C GLU A 50 11.01 -6.44 -12.44
N THR A 51 10.43 -7.06 -13.46
CA THR A 51 10.98 -8.31 -13.96
C THR A 51 12.44 -8.00 -14.25
N ASP A 52 13.27 -8.20 -13.24
CA ASP A 52 14.72 -8.32 -13.31
C ASP A 52 15.02 -9.70 -13.94
N ASP A 53 14.39 -9.98 -15.08
CA ASP A 53 14.79 -11.03 -16.00
C ASP A 53 15.69 -10.34 -17.02
N GLU A 54 16.97 -10.42 -16.67
CA GLU A 54 18.17 -10.52 -17.51
C GLU A 54 17.98 -10.35 -19.03
N GLU A 55 18.88 -9.55 -19.60
CA GLU A 55 19.27 -9.48 -21.02
C GLU A 55 18.84 -10.69 -21.88
N ASP A 56 17.98 -10.47 -22.88
CA ASP A 56 17.91 -11.34 -24.07
C ASP A 56 18.16 -10.49 -25.32
N ASP A 57 19.46 -10.33 -25.56
CA ASP A 57 20.15 -10.38 -26.85
C ASP A 57 19.42 -9.92 -28.14
N ASN A 58 20.08 -8.93 -28.76
CA ASN A 58 20.33 -8.89 -30.21
C ASN A 58 19.13 -8.60 -31.14
N TYR A 59 18.86 -7.31 -31.37
CA TYR A 59 18.18 -6.87 -32.60
C TYR A 59 19.20 -6.83 -33.75
N LEU A 60 19.13 -7.86 -34.60
CA LEU A 60 19.70 -7.95 -35.95
C LEU A 60 19.22 -6.82 -36.88
#